data_AF-A0A7C6BBJ5-F1
#
_entry.id   AF-A0A7C6BBJ5-F1
#
_cell.length_a   1.000
_cell.length_b   1.000
_cell.length_c   1.000
_cell.angle_alpha   90.00
_cell.angle_beta   90.00
_cell.angle_gamma   90.00
#
_symmetry.space_group_name_H-M   'P 1'
#
loop_
_entity.id
_entity.type
_entity.pdbx_description
1 polymer ?
#
loop_
_entity_poly.entity_id
_entity_poly.type
_entity_poly.pdbx_seq_one_letter_code
_entity_poly.pdbx_strand_id
1 'polypeptide(L)'
;PSKHLFSREVRAFSHGCIRLQKPYDFAYALLAPQEADPVGFFHRILDTGRETQVDLKDQVPVHLVYRTAFSDLRGNMSYRADVYGRDAKVWAALVAAGVELPAAGS
;
A
#
# COMPACT_ATOMS: atom_id res chain seq x y z
N PRO A 1 6.40 1.02 -16.53
CA PRO A 1 6.53 -0.22 -17.32
C PRO A 1 7.32 -1.31 -16.57
N SER A 2 6.59 -2.14 -15.80
CA SER A 2 7.04 -3.42 -15.24
C SER A 2 5.82 -4.17 -14.67
N LYS A 3 4.74 -4.26 -15.46
CA LYS A 3 3.45 -4.84 -15.02
C LYS A 3 3.61 -6.30 -14.54
N HIS A 4 4.59 -7.02 -15.07
CA HIS A 4 4.92 -8.40 -14.72
C HIS A 4 5.46 -8.59 -13.29
N LEU A 5 5.88 -7.52 -12.59
CA LEU A 5 6.35 -7.64 -11.19
C LEU A 5 5.19 -7.68 -10.19
N PHE A 6 3.97 -7.31 -10.60
CA PHE A 6 2.79 -7.41 -9.73
C PHE A 6 2.28 -8.86 -9.55
N SER A 7 2.70 -9.80 -10.40
CA SER A 7 2.36 -11.22 -10.24
C SER A 7 3.26 -11.96 -9.24
N ARG A 8 4.27 -11.30 -8.68
CA ARG A 8 5.17 -11.89 -7.67
C ARG A 8 4.55 -11.82 -6.28
N GLU A 9 4.84 -12.85 -5.48
CA GLU A 9 4.38 -12.98 -4.10
C GLU A 9 5.00 -11.90 -3.20
N VAL A 10 6.32 -11.69 -3.33
CA VAL A 10 7.04 -10.56 -2.71
C VAL A 10 7.08 -9.41 -3.71
N ARG A 11 6.61 -8.22 -3.32
CA ARG A 11 6.56 -7.01 -4.18
C ARG A 11 7.35 -5.81 -3.62
N ALA A 12 8.30 -6.08 -2.73
CA ALA A 12 9.21 -5.08 -2.18
C ALA A 12 10.40 -4.79 -3.13
N PHE A 13 10.12 -4.46 -4.40
CA PHE A 13 11.16 -4.22 -5.42
C PHE A 13 11.47 -2.72 -5.64
N SER A 14 10.82 -1.81 -4.93
CA SER A 14 11.04 -0.38 -5.08
C SER A 14 12.04 0.16 -4.05
N HIS A 15 12.83 1.14 -4.47
CA HIS A 15 13.78 1.87 -3.61
C HIS A 15 13.09 2.88 -2.66
N GLY A 16 11.76 2.76 -2.44
CA GLY A 16 11.02 3.61 -1.50
C GLY A 16 9.62 4.06 -1.98
N CYS A 17 9.40 4.24 -3.29
CA CYS A 17 8.09 4.67 -3.79
C CYS A 17 7.11 3.49 -3.98
N ILE A 18 5.82 3.69 -3.64
CA ILE A 18 4.76 2.72 -3.94
C ILE A 18 4.31 2.89 -5.39
N ARG A 19 4.33 1.80 -6.16
CA ARG A 19 3.81 1.77 -7.54
C ARG A 19 2.47 1.06 -7.56
N LEU A 20 1.50 1.64 -8.27
CA LEU A 20 0.17 1.04 -8.46
C LEU A 20 0.14 0.18 -9.73
N GLN A 21 -0.60 -0.92 -9.71
CA GLN A 21 -0.78 -1.79 -10.88
C GLN A 21 -1.66 -1.13 -11.94
N LYS A 22 -2.66 -0.36 -11.50
CA LYS A 22 -3.65 0.35 -12.33
C LYS A 22 -3.63 1.85 -12.01
N PRO A 23 -2.54 2.56 -12.35
CA PRO A 23 -2.40 3.96 -11.97
C PRO A 23 -3.40 4.87 -12.69
N TYR A 24 -3.83 4.54 -13.92
CA TYR A 24 -4.80 5.35 -14.67
C TYR A 24 -6.20 5.24 -14.08
N ASP A 25 -6.68 4.02 -13.82
CA ASP A 25 -7.97 3.81 -13.16
C ASP A 25 -8.03 4.52 -11.80
N PHE A 26 -6.92 4.50 -11.05
CA PHE A 26 -6.82 5.25 -9.80
C PHE A 26 -6.89 6.76 -10.00
N ALA A 27 -6.21 7.30 -11.01
CA ALA A 27 -6.29 8.72 -11.36
C ALA A 27 -7.72 9.14 -11.75
N TYR A 28 -8.42 8.32 -12.54
CA TYR A 28 -9.82 8.56 -12.89
C TYR A 28 -10.71 8.60 -11.65
N ALA A 29 -10.52 7.67 -10.72
CA ALA A 29 -11.26 7.63 -9.46
C ALA A 29 -11.01 8.86 -8.59
N LEU A 30 -9.77 9.38 -8.56
CA LEU A 30 -9.43 10.60 -7.83
C LEU A 30 -10.04 11.86 -8.46
N LEU A 31 -10.18 11.89 -9.79
CA LEU A 31 -10.72 13.03 -10.53
C LEU A 31 -12.25 13.05 -10.59
N ALA A 32 -12.91 11.89 -10.45
CA ALA A 32 -14.37 11.73 -10.52
C ALA A 32 -15.19 12.69 -9.64
N PRO A 33 -14.77 13.07 -8.42
CA PRO A 33 -15.51 14.02 -7.60
C PRO A 33 -15.46 15.46 -8.11
N GLN A 34 -14.45 15.83 -8.93
CA GLN A 34 -14.20 17.22 -9.32
C GLN A 34 -14.31 17.52 -10.81
N GLU A 35 -14.30 16.48 -11.66
CA GLU A 35 -14.41 16.58 -13.11
C GLU A 35 -15.62 15.79 -13.62
N ALA A 36 -16.41 16.39 -14.52
CA ALA A 36 -17.57 15.72 -15.14
C ALA A 36 -17.18 14.61 -16.12
N ASP A 37 -16.00 14.73 -16.75
CA ASP A 37 -15.39 13.70 -17.60
C ASP A 37 -13.92 13.47 -17.16
N PRO A 38 -13.70 12.62 -16.13
CA PRO A 38 -12.36 12.37 -15.59
C PRO A 38 -11.40 11.74 -16.59
N VAL A 39 -11.91 10.86 -17.46
CA VAL A 39 -11.10 10.13 -18.45
C VAL A 39 -10.66 11.08 -19.55
N GLY A 40 -11.59 11.86 -20.11
CA GLY A 40 -11.28 12.84 -21.13
C GLY A 40 -10.41 13.98 -20.60
N PHE A 41 -10.63 14.45 -19.37
CA PHE A 41 -9.75 15.43 -18.72
C PHE A 41 -8.33 14.89 -18.57
N PHE A 42 -8.17 13.67 -18.05
CA PHE A 42 -6.85 13.05 -17.88
C PHE A 42 -6.11 12.88 -19.21
N HIS A 43 -6.79 12.35 -20.23
CA HIS A 43 -6.17 12.16 -21.55
C HIS A 43 -5.81 13.48 -22.22
N ARG A 44 -6.64 14.51 -22.09
CA ARG A 44 -6.32 15.86 -22.61
C ARG A 44 -4.99 16.38 -22.06
N ILE A 45 -4.69 16.13 -20.79
CA ILE A 45 -3.43 16.51 -20.16
C ILE A 45 -2.30 15.57 -20.60
N LEU A 46 -2.53 14.25 -20.51
CA LEU A 46 -1.55 13.23 -20.86
C LEU A 46 -1.03 13.40 -22.29
N ASP A 47 -1.93 13.66 -23.23
CA ASP A 47 -1.64 13.78 -24.65
C ASP A 47 -0.82 15.03 -24.98
N THR A 48 -0.73 16.01 -24.05
CA THR A 48 0.19 17.15 -24.22
C THR A 48 1.66 16.76 -24.07
N GLY A 49 1.95 15.62 -23.43
CA GLY A 49 3.31 15.18 -23.12
C GLY A 49 4.05 16.05 -22.10
N ARG A 50 3.39 17.04 -21.49
CA ARG A 50 3.98 17.96 -20.51
C ARG A 50 3.65 17.51 -19.09
N GLU A 51 4.62 17.60 -18.21
CA GLU A 51 4.39 17.43 -16.77
C GLU A 51 3.39 18.49 -16.30
N THR A 52 2.30 18.03 -15.70
CA THR A 52 1.20 18.88 -15.25
C THR A 52 0.74 18.41 -13.89
N GLN A 53 0.74 19.33 -12.92
CA GLN A 53 0.17 19.10 -11.60
C GLN A 53 -1.33 19.38 -11.65
N VAL A 54 -2.12 18.46 -11.10
CA VAL A 54 -3.56 18.61 -10.94
C VAL A 54 -3.87 18.47 -9.45
N ASP A 55 -4.31 19.57 -8.84
CA ASP A 55 -4.66 19.57 -7.43
C ASP A 55 -6.07 19.01 -7.22
N LEU A 56 -6.22 18.18 -6.18
CA LEU A 56 -7.52 17.67 -5.79
C LEU A 56 -8.27 18.71 -4.95
N LYS A 57 -9.55 18.96 -5.28
CA LYS A 57 -10.41 19.88 -4.51
C LYS A 57 -10.58 19.40 -3.07
N ASP A 58 -10.77 18.10 -2.91
CA ASP A 58 -10.86 17.43 -1.62
C ASP A 58 -9.60 16.59 -1.39
N GLN A 59 -8.95 16.79 -0.24
CA GLN A 59 -7.76 16.03 0.12
C GLN A 59 -8.10 14.59 0.46
N VAL A 60 -7.46 13.64 -0.21
CA VAL A 60 -7.59 12.21 0.07
C VAL A 60 -6.52 11.80 1.09
N PRO A 61 -6.89 11.42 2.33
CA PRO A 61 -5.92 10.99 3.33
C PRO A 61 -5.29 9.66 2.92
N VAL A 62 -3.96 9.58 3.05
CA VAL A 62 -3.19 8.37 2.71
C VAL A 62 -2.49 7.85 3.96
N HIS A 63 -2.85 6.64 4.38
CA HIS A 63 -2.23 5.96 5.51
C HIS A 63 -1.48 4.72 5.06
N LEU A 64 -0.17 4.69 5.32
CA LEU A 64 0.67 3.52 5.07
C LEU A 64 0.85 2.76 6.37
N VAL A 65 0.19 1.61 6.50
CA VAL A 65 0.28 0.76 7.68
C VAL A 65 1.00 -0.55 7.31
N TYR A 66 1.90 -0.97 8.19
CA TYR A 66 2.60 -2.24 8.07
C TYR A 66 2.06 -3.21 9.13
N ARG A 67 1.36 -4.26 8.71
CA ARG A 67 0.84 -5.32 9.58
C ARG A 67 1.22 -6.69 9.03
N THR A 68 1.87 -7.48 9.85
CA THR A 68 2.25 -8.88 9.58
C THR A 68 1.21 -9.86 10.10
N ALA A 69 0.31 -9.42 10.98
CA ALA A 69 -0.89 -10.13 11.41
C ALA A 69 -2.11 -9.19 11.36
N PHE A 70 -3.22 -9.64 10.78
CA PHE A 70 -4.48 -8.89 10.74
C PHE A 70 -5.69 -9.82 10.68
N SER A 71 -6.79 -9.40 11.30
CA SER A 71 -8.07 -10.09 11.19
C SER A 71 -8.82 -9.65 9.95
N ASP A 72 -9.52 -10.58 9.29
CA ASP A 72 -10.54 -10.23 8.30
C ASP A 72 -11.83 -9.75 9.00
N LEU A 73 -12.82 -9.32 8.21
CA LEU A 73 -14.13 -8.86 8.71
C LEU A 73 -14.93 -9.96 9.44
N ARG A 74 -14.53 -11.23 9.30
CA ARG A 74 -15.17 -12.40 9.92
C ARG A 74 -14.42 -12.88 11.16
N GLY A 75 -13.32 -12.21 11.53
CA GLY A 75 -12.51 -12.54 12.69
C GLY A 75 -11.40 -13.58 12.44
N ASN A 76 -11.20 -14.03 11.20
CA ASN A 76 -10.13 -14.97 10.90
C ASN A 76 -8.78 -14.25 10.84
N MET A 77 -7.76 -14.82 11.49
CA MET A 77 -6.42 -14.27 11.48
C MET A 77 -5.68 -14.63 10.19
N SER A 78 -5.12 -13.61 9.55
CA SER A 78 -4.24 -13.72 8.39
C SER A 78 -2.85 -13.20 8.72
N TYR A 79 -1.83 -13.88 8.20
CA TYR A 79 -0.43 -13.53 8.42
C TYR A 79 0.28 -13.22 7.10
N ARG A 80 1.26 -12.33 7.16
CA ARG A 80 2.14 -11.95 6.04
C ARG A 80 3.59 -11.99 6.50
N ALA A 81 4.48 -12.30 5.57
CA ALA A 81 5.92 -12.32 5.83
C ALA A 81 6.42 -10.95 6.29
N ASP A 82 7.23 -10.95 7.35
CA ASP A 82 7.86 -9.74 7.88
C ASP A 82 9.11 -9.37 7.08
N VAL A 83 8.90 -8.78 5.91
CA VAL A 83 9.98 -8.41 4.97
C VAL A 83 10.95 -7.35 5.52
N TYR A 84 10.59 -6.65 6.60
CA TYR A 84 11.43 -5.64 7.23
C TYR A 84 12.04 -6.07 8.57
N GLY A 85 11.80 -7.31 9.02
CA GLY A 85 12.34 -7.84 10.28
C GLY A 85 11.94 -7.01 11.50
N ARG A 86 10.76 -6.39 11.48
CA ARG A 86 10.26 -5.57 12.59
C ARG A 86 9.72 -6.42 13.73
N ASP A 87 9.11 -7.55 13.43
CA ASP A 87 8.48 -8.43 14.41
C ASP A 87 9.53 -9.03 15.34
N ALA A 88 10.67 -9.46 14.79
CA ALA A 88 11.79 -9.95 15.59
C ALA A 88 12.34 -8.88 16.56
N LYS A 89 12.36 -7.61 16.16
CA LYS A 89 12.79 -6.50 17.01
C LYS A 89 11.79 -6.22 18.13
N VAL A 90 10.50 -6.24 17.81
CA VAL A 90 9.43 -6.10 18.81
C VAL A 90 9.50 -7.25 19.80
N TRP A 91 9.67 -8.49 19.33
CA TRP A 91 9.81 -9.67 20.18
C TRP A 91 10.99 -9.53 21.16
N ALA A 92 12.18 -9.18 20.66
CA ALA A 92 13.35 -8.97 21.51
C ALA A 92 13.11 -7.90 22.58
N ALA A 93 12.42 -6.81 22.24
CA ALA A 93 12.07 -5.77 23.20
C ALA A 93 11.07 -6.25 24.26
N LEU A 94 10.08 -7.06 23.88
CA LEU A 94 9.12 -7.66 24.83
C LEU A 94 9.82 -8.60 25.81
N VAL A 95 10.71 -9.47 25.32
CA VAL A 95 11.50 -10.37 26.17
C VAL A 95 12.38 -9.58 27.13
N ALA A 96 13.07 -8.54 26.65
CA ALA A 96 13.89 -7.66 27.50
C ALA A 96 13.05 -6.92 28.57
N ALA A 97 11.78 -6.65 28.29
CA ALA A 97 10.84 -6.05 29.24
C ALA A 97 10.24 -7.06 30.23
N GLY A 98 10.65 -8.33 30.19
CA GLY A 98 10.22 -9.38 31.12
C GLY A 98 8.93 -10.10 30.69
N VAL A 99 8.52 -9.99 29.42
CA VAL A 99 7.44 -10.83 28.90
C VAL A 99 7.95 -12.25 28.72
N GLU A 100 7.48 -13.16 29.57
CA GLU A 100 7.64 -14.60 29.39
C GLU A 100 6.33 -15.16 28.81
N LEU A 101 6.41 -15.77 27.63
CA LEU A 101 5.31 -16.59 27.13
C LEU A 101 5.52 -18.03 27.62
N PRO A 102 4.45 -18.77 27.97
CA PRO A 102 4.57 -20.21 28.10
C PRO A 102 5.12 -20.75 26.79
N ALA A 103 6.08 -21.68 26.87
CA ALA A 103 6.64 -22.34 25.70
C ALA A 103 5.50 -22.75 24.76
N ALA A 104 5.52 -22.28 23.52
CA ALA A 104 4.55 -22.68 22.52
C ALA A 104 4.50 -24.21 22.54
N GLY A 105 3.33 -24.75 22.90
CA GLY A 105 3.17 -26.15 23.22
C GLY A 105 3.69 -27.08 22.12
N SER A 106 4.29 -28.17 22.60
CA SER A 106 4.49 -29.47 21.94
C SER A 106 3.43 -29.84 20.92
#